data_AF-X1N4W3-F1
#
_entry.id   AF-X1N4W3-F1
#
_cell.length_a   1.000
_cell.length_b   1.000
_cell.length_c   1.000
_cell.angle_alpha   90.00
_cell.angle_beta   90.00
_cell.angle_gamma   90.00
#
_symmetry.space_group_name_H-M   'P 1'
#
loop_
_entity.id
_entity.type
_entity.pdbx_description
1 polymer ?
#
loop_
_entity_poly.entity_id
_entity_poly.type
_entity_poly.pdbx_seq_one_letter_code
_entity_poly.pdbx_strand_id
1 'polypeptide(L)' 'MITFKVVKRDNESIVLILRDDKLIATIYRHEEGVRLVSQYYDGVQSEPGVPPGVIIKFSEE' A
#
# COMPACT_ATOMS: atom_id res chain seq x y z
N MET A 1 -14.36 1.06 -4.07
CA MET A 1 -13.92 -0.13 -3.30
C MET A 1 -12.41 -0.31 -3.43
N ILE A 2 -11.70 -0.61 -2.35
CA ILE A 2 -10.25 -0.92 -2.40
C ILE A 2 -10.05 -2.42 -2.63
N THR A 3 -9.21 -2.78 -3.60
CA THR A 3 -8.80 -4.17 -3.87
C THR A 3 -7.28 -4.28 -3.94
N PHE A 4 -6.78 -5.50 -3.76
CA PHE A 4 -5.36 -5.82 -3.77
C PHE A 4 -5.06 -6.85 -4.84
N LYS A 5 -3.98 -6.65 -5.60
CA LYS A 5 -3.49 -7.60 -6.60
C LYS A 5 -2.01 -7.84 -6.40
N VAL A 6 -1.61 -9.10 -6.24
CA VAL A 6 -0.19 -9.47 -6.22
C VAL A 6 0.28 -9.69 -7.65
N VAL A 7 1.39 -9.06 -8.02
CA VAL A 7 2.05 -9.24 -9.31
C VAL A 7 3.53 -9.57 -9.09
N LYS A 8 4.14 -10.27 -10.05
CA LYS A 8 5.58 -10.48 -10.08
C LYS A 8 6.24 -9.45 -11.00
N ARG A 9 7.28 -8.80 -10.51
CA ARG A 9 8.18 -7.97 -11.32
C ARG A 9 9.58 -8.49 -11.06
N ASP A 10 10.22 -9.00 -12.11
CA ASP A 10 11.49 -9.71 -11.99
C ASP A 10 11.39 -10.84 -10.94
N ASN A 11 12.25 -10.82 -9.91
CA ASN A 11 12.24 -11.77 -8.81
C ASN A 11 11.50 -11.26 -7.55
N GLU A 12 10.74 -10.16 -7.67
CA GLU A 12 10.02 -9.55 -6.55
C GLU A 12 8.50 -9.69 -6.67
N SER A 13 7.86 -9.95 -5.53
CA SER A 13 6.41 -9.86 -5.39
C SER A 13 6.01 -8.45 -4.98
N ILE A 14 5.11 -7.86 -5.76
CA ILE A 14 4.61 -6.51 -5.55
C ILE A 14 3.11 -6.59 -5.30
N VAL A 15 2.59 -5.79 -4.37
CA VAL A 15 1.14 -5.64 -4.16
C VAL A 15 0.69 -4.33 -4.78
N LEU A 16 -0.23 -4.42 -5.75
CA LEU A 16 -0.95 -3.29 -6.31
C LEU A 16 -2.20 -3.04 -5.47
N ILE A 17 -2.42 -1.78 -5.08
CA ILE A 17 -3.63 -1.32 -4.40
C ILE A 17 -4.46 -0.56 -5.44
N LEU A 18 -5.68 -1.02 -5.67
CA LEU A 18 -6.59 -0.41 -6.64
C LEU A 18 -7.81 0.17 -5.93
N ARG A 19 -8.29 1.32 -6.41
CA ARG A 19 -9.58 1.90 -6.06
C ARG A 19 -10.43 1.92 -7.32
N ASP A 20 -11.52 1.15 -7.34
CA ASP A 20 -12.41 1.04 -8.50
C ASP A 20 -11.63 0.72 -9.79
N ASP A 21 -10.78 -0.32 -9.72
CA ASP A 21 -9.86 -0.81 -10.76
C ASP A 21 -8.75 0.16 -11.22
N LYS A 22 -8.69 1.37 -10.67
CA LYS A 22 -7.56 2.31 -10.88
C LYS A 22 -6.44 2.04 -9.88
N LEU A 23 -5.21 1.88 -10.36
CA LEU A 23 -4.02 1.78 -9.51
C LEU A 23 -3.82 3.08 -8.71
N ILE A 24 -3.82 2.99 -7.39
CA ILE A 24 -3.59 4.15 -6.51
C ILE A 24 -2.31 4.06 -5.70
N ALA A 25 -1.82 2.84 -5.40
CA ALA A 25 -0.61 2.67 -4.63
C ALA A 25 0.05 1.31 -4.93
N THR A 26 1.32 1.21 -4.60
CA THR A 26 2.12 -0.02 -4.76
C THR A 26 2.89 -0.29 -3.48
N ILE A 27 2.90 -1.54 -3.03
CA ILE A 27 3.71 -2.02 -1.92
C ILE A 27 4.77 -2.99 -2.44
N TYR A 28 6.01 -2.77 -2.05
CA TYR A 28 7.14 -3.66 -2.37
C TYR A 28 8.14 -3.71 -1.20
N ARG A 29 9.07 -4.66 -1.27
CA ARG A 29 10.11 -4.85 -0.26
C ARG A 29 11.03 -3.63 -0.18
N HIS A 30 11.48 -3.30 1.02
CA HIS A 30 12.50 -2.29 1.28
C HIS A 30 13.55 -2.86 2.24
N GLU A 31 14.76 -2.29 2.25
CA GLU A 31 15.86 -2.78 3.11
C GLU A 31 15.48 -2.71 4.60
N GLU A 32 14.73 -1.68 4.98
CA GLU A 32 14.27 -1.44 6.36
C GLU A 32 12.86 -1.99 6.64
N GLY A 33 12.24 -2.70 5.69
CA GLY A 33 10.90 -3.26 5.86
C GLY A 33 10.09 -3.30 4.57
N VAL A 34 8.99 -2.56 4.54
CA VAL A 34 8.05 -2.53 3.41
C VAL A 34 7.82 -1.09 3.00
N ARG A 35 7.95 -0.81 1.69
CA ARG A 35 7.73 0.53 1.14
C ARG A 35 6.41 0.59 0.40
N LEU A 36 5.63 1.62 0.73
CA LEU A 36 4.44 2.00 0.00
C LEU A 36 4.74 3.25 -0.84
N VAL A 37 4.33 3.24 -2.10
CA VAL A 37 4.44 4.38 -3.01
C VAL A 37 3.07 4.70 -3.59
N SER A 38 2.69 5.97 -3.51
CA SER A 38 1.42 6.48 -4.04
C SER A 38 1.55 7.97 -4.33
N GLN A 39 0.98 8.43 -5.44
CA GLN A 39 0.79 9.87 -5.68
C GLN A 39 -0.35 10.46 -4.86
N TYR A 40 -1.22 9.59 -4.33
CA TYR A 40 -2.37 9.93 -3.51
C TYR A 40 -2.06 9.81 -2.01
N TYR A 41 -0.79 9.72 -1.61
CA TYR A 41 -0.45 9.52 -0.21
C TYR A 41 -0.85 10.73 0.63
N ASP A 42 -1.73 10.51 1.61
CA ASP A 42 -2.28 11.56 2.48
C ASP A 42 -1.92 11.33 3.97
N GLY A 43 -0.95 10.45 4.22
CA GLY A 43 -0.44 10.21 5.56
C GLY A 43 -0.74 8.82 6.12
N VAL A 44 -0.41 8.67 7.40
CA VAL A 44 -0.45 7.40 8.11
C VAL A 44 -1.02 7.60 9.50
N GLN A 45 -1.76 6.62 9.99
CA GLN A 45 -2.23 6.56 11.37
C GLN A 45 -1.83 5.22 11.98
N SER A 46 -1.05 5.30 13.06
CA SER A 46 -0.77 4.13 13.88
C SER A 46 -2.02 3.72 14.65
N GLU A 47 -2.36 2.44 14.60
CA GLU A 47 -3.48 1.87 15.34
C GLU A 47 -2.92 1.02 16.51
N PRO A 48 -3.10 1.46 17.77
CA PRO A 48 -2.66 0.68 18.91
C PRO A 48 -3.50 -0.60 19.03
N GLY A 49 -2.85 -1.75 19.19
CA GLY A 49 -3.53 -3.06 19.24
C GLY A 49 -2.57 -4.23 19.37
N VAL A 50 -3.12 -5.45 19.35
CA VAL A 50 -2.35 -6.72 19.29
C VAL A 50 -2.92 -7.61 18.18
N PRO A 51 -2.28 -7.66 16.99
CA PRO A 51 -1.07 -6.93 16.63
C PRO A 51 -1.33 -5.42 16.44
N PRO A 52 -0.32 -4.56 16.62
CA PRO A 52 -0.42 -3.15 16.26
C PRO A 52 -0.62 -3.01 14.74
N GLY A 53 -1.42 -2.02 14.34
CA GLY A 53 -1.80 -1.78 12.96
C GLY A 53 -1.29 -0.44 12.44
N VAL A 54 -1.33 -0.29 11.12
CA VAL A 54 -1.07 0.98 10.44
C VAL A 54 -2.13 1.17 9.37
N ILE A 55 -2.87 2.29 9.44
CA ILE A 55 -3.80 2.72 8.40
C ILE A 55 -3.07 3.69 7.49
N ILE A 56 -3.04 3.38 6.19
CA ILE A 56 -2.53 4.27 5.15
C ILE A 56 -3.70 5.06 4.58
N LYS A 57 -3.59 6.39 4.61
CA LYS A 57 -4.60 7.30 4.09
C LYS A 57 -4.25 7.70 2.66
N PHE A 58 -5.27 7.74 1.81
CA PHE A 58 -5.14 8.16 0.43
C PHE A 58 -6.11 9.29 0.13
N SER A 59 -5.64 10.35 -0.52
CA SER A 59 -6.49 11.42 -1.05
C SER A 59 -7.42 10.89 -2.14
N GLU A 60 -8.46 11.67 -2.45
CA GLU A 60 -9.29 11.44 -3.64
C GLU A 60 -8.72 12.09 -4.91
N GLU A 61 -7.83 13.07 -4.73
CA GLU A 61 -7.17 13.90 -5.76
C GLU A 61 -5.69 13.61 -5.90
#